data_AF-A0A2N1SW60-F1
#
_entry.id   AF-A0A2N1SW60-F1
#
_cell.length_a   1.000
_cell.length_b   1.000
_cell.length_c   1.000
_cell.angle_alpha   90.00
_cell.angle_beta   90.00
_cell.angle_gamma   90.00
#
_symmetry.space_group_name_H-M   'P 1'
#
loop_
_entity.id
_entity.type
_entity.pdbx_description
1 polymer ?
#
loop_
_entity_poly.entity_id
_entity_poly.type
_entity_poly.pdbx_seq_one_letter_code
_entity_poly.pdbx_strand_id
1 'polypeptide(L)'
;MTHLLQSVLSTEYSESLFSAGLAQLEKSAGNSGVDTRIIADILEKAHKVMRKLGLDTKDTTARELYQALLSSVRQGTCESILLDSDYVLLPVNGKVISFNLIDVINNAHHELSFEKQIASHGQRSLRGEIVGRYLSHGRTDNATTKEIASSMGLITDRHTWFDEWYTKYKIERKQIDNDTEELR
;
A
#
# COMPACT_ATOMS: atom_id res chain seq x y z
N MET A 1 -7.11 -9.16 11.85
CA MET A 1 -6.00 -8.73 10.97
C MET A 1 -6.35 -7.49 10.14
N THR A 2 -7.64 -7.23 9.85
CA THR A 2 -8.19 -6.01 9.20
C THR A 2 -7.70 -4.67 9.77
N HIS A 3 -7.34 -4.63 11.06
CA HIS A 3 -6.95 -3.41 11.76
C HIS A 3 -5.70 -2.72 11.18
N LEU A 4 -4.76 -3.46 10.55
CA LEU A 4 -3.58 -2.83 9.95
C LEU A 4 -3.97 -1.97 8.74
N LEU A 5 -4.66 -2.56 7.75
CA LEU A 5 -5.08 -1.85 6.53
C LEU A 5 -6.00 -0.67 6.85
N GLN A 6 -6.87 -0.85 7.85
CA GLN A 6 -7.70 0.22 8.38
C GLN A 6 -6.86 1.37 8.96
N SER A 7 -5.89 1.05 9.82
CA SER A 7 -5.08 2.06 10.51
C SER A 7 -4.25 2.93 9.56
N VAL A 8 -3.84 2.37 8.41
CA VAL A 8 -2.96 3.08 7.47
C VAL A 8 -3.71 3.87 6.40
N LEU A 9 -4.95 3.49 6.06
CA LEU A 9 -5.68 4.11 4.95
C LEU A 9 -6.40 5.41 5.29
N SER A 10 -6.45 5.81 6.58
CA SER A 10 -7.06 7.05 7.09
C SER A 10 -8.30 7.46 6.26
N THR A 11 -9.24 6.55 6.11
CA THR A 11 -10.36 6.74 5.19
C THR A 11 -11.31 7.80 5.76
N GLU A 12 -11.85 8.67 4.89
CA GLU A 12 -12.92 9.61 5.24
C GLU A 12 -14.23 8.86 5.63
N TYR A 13 -14.30 7.56 5.33
CA TYR A 13 -15.42 6.68 5.61
C TYR A 13 -15.32 6.08 7.02
N SER A 14 -16.48 5.80 7.62
CA SER A 14 -16.55 5.24 8.98
C SER A 14 -15.87 3.87 9.06
N GLU A 15 -15.20 3.63 10.18
CA GLU A 15 -14.46 2.39 10.47
C GLU A 15 -15.30 1.11 10.27
N SER A 16 -16.60 1.20 10.54
CA SER A 16 -17.55 0.11 10.39
C SER A 16 -17.80 -0.26 8.92
N LEU A 17 -17.81 0.73 8.00
CA LEU A 17 -18.06 0.48 6.58
C LEU A 17 -16.84 -0.18 5.92
N PHE A 18 -15.63 0.27 6.27
CA PHE A 18 -14.41 -0.34 5.76
C PHE A 18 -14.28 -1.82 6.15
N SER A 19 -14.47 -2.11 7.44
CA SER A 19 -14.36 -3.49 7.93
C SER A 19 -15.41 -4.43 7.33
N ALA A 20 -16.65 -3.94 7.18
CA ALA A 20 -17.73 -4.70 6.54
C ALA A 20 -17.45 -4.95 5.04
N GLY A 21 -17.02 -3.92 4.31
CA GLY A 21 -16.68 -4.03 2.89
C GLY A 21 -15.52 -4.99 2.65
N LEU A 22 -14.46 -4.93 3.46
CA LEU A 22 -13.33 -5.85 3.34
C LEU A 22 -13.75 -7.30 3.64
N ALA A 23 -14.59 -7.52 4.65
CA ALA A 23 -15.14 -8.85 4.93
C ALA A 23 -16.01 -9.38 3.77
N GLN A 24 -16.73 -8.50 3.08
CA GLN A 24 -17.53 -8.86 1.91
C GLN A 24 -16.66 -9.22 0.70
N LEU A 25 -15.56 -8.47 0.47
CA LEU A 25 -14.57 -8.83 -0.55
C LEU A 25 -13.90 -10.17 -0.25
N GLU A 26 -13.52 -10.41 0.99
CA GLU A 26 -12.91 -11.67 1.40
C GLU A 26 -13.89 -12.83 1.21
N LYS A 27 -15.17 -12.63 1.56
CA LYS A 27 -16.23 -13.61 1.29
C LYS A 27 -16.42 -13.88 -0.20
N SER A 28 -16.40 -12.86 -1.07
CA SER A 28 -16.52 -13.06 -2.53
C SER A 28 -15.30 -13.76 -3.12
N ALA A 29 -14.12 -13.58 -2.53
CA ALA A 29 -12.92 -14.35 -2.86
C ALA A 29 -12.93 -15.79 -2.32
N GLY A 30 -13.96 -16.19 -1.55
CA GLY A 30 -14.07 -17.50 -0.92
C GLY A 30 -13.23 -17.65 0.34
N ASN A 31 -12.97 -16.55 1.04
CA ASN A 31 -12.11 -16.46 2.23
C ASN A 31 -10.69 -17.02 1.99
N SER A 32 -10.08 -16.64 0.86
CA SER A 32 -8.75 -17.09 0.44
C SER A 32 -7.59 -16.35 1.12
N GLY A 33 -7.86 -15.44 2.05
CA GLY A 33 -6.90 -14.63 2.79
C GLY A 33 -6.17 -13.62 1.91
N VAL A 34 -6.90 -12.90 1.03
CA VAL A 34 -6.29 -11.88 0.17
C VAL A 34 -5.75 -10.73 1.03
N ASP A 35 -6.55 -10.26 1.98
CA ASP A 35 -6.17 -9.21 2.93
C ASP A 35 -4.91 -9.57 3.74
N THR A 36 -4.85 -10.81 4.20
CA THR A 36 -3.77 -11.34 5.04
C THR A 36 -2.47 -11.42 4.25
N ARG A 37 -2.53 -11.84 2.97
CA ARG A 37 -1.38 -11.80 2.06
C ARG A 37 -0.90 -10.38 1.78
N ILE A 38 -1.81 -9.42 1.63
CA ILE A 38 -1.43 -8.00 1.48
C ILE A 38 -0.65 -7.52 2.71
N ILE A 39 -1.16 -7.82 3.92
CA ILE A 39 -0.50 -7.43 5.16
C ILE A 39 0.89 -8.07 5.28
N ALA A 40 1.01 -9.36 4.96
CA ALA A 40 2.29 -10.06 4.97
C ALA A 40 3.30 -9.41 4.01
N ASP A 41 2.88 -9.08 2.79
CA ASP A 41 3.75 -8.43 1.79
C ASP A 41 4.18 -7.02 2.20
N ILE A 42 3.27 -6.24 2.82
CA ILE A 42 3.59 -4.92 3.38
C ILE A 42 4.69 -5.05 4.43
N LEU A 43 4.53 -5.97 5.38
CA LEU A 43 5.52 -6.17 6.45
C LEU A 43 6.85 -6.67 5.90
N GLU A 44 6.82 -7.63 4.97
CA GLU A 44 8.03 -8.15 4.35
C GLU A 44 8.81 -7.05 3.60
N LYS A 45 8.12 -6.27 2.77
CA LYS A 45 8.72 -5.17 2.00
C LYS A 45 9.21 -4.05 2.90
N ALA A 46 8.44 -3.66 3.93
CA ALA A 46 8.88 -2.68 4.92
C ALA A 46 10.19 -3.13 5.59
N HIS A 47 10.25 -4.37 6.06
CA HIS A 47 11.46 -4.94 6.66
C HIS A 47 12.64 -5.01 5.69
N LYS A 48 12.40 -5.33 4.40
CA LYS A 48 13.45 -5.28 3.37
C LYS A 48 14.02 -3.87 3.22
N VAL A 49 13.16 -2.86 3.12
CA VAL A 49 13.60 -1.45 3.03
C VAL A 49 14.34 -1.02 4.29
N MET A 50 13.82 -1.33 5.48
CA MET A 50 14.49 -1.02 6.76
C MET A 50 15.92 -1.60 6.81
N ARG A 51 16.09 -2.86 6.38
CA ARG A 51 17.43 -3.47 6.29
C ARG A 51 18.35 -2.77 5.29
N LYS A 52 17.82 -2.35 4.13
CA LYS A 52 18.59 -1.56 3.14
C LYS A 52 19.04 -0.20 3.71
N LEU A 53 18.23 0.39 4.60
CA LEU A 53 18.55 1.63 5.32
C LEU A 53 19.46 1.41 6.53
N GLY A 54 19.87 0.17 6.83
CA GLY A 54 20.71 -0.15 7.98
C GLY A 54 19.99 -0.13 9.33
N LEU A 55 18.66 -0.23 9.34
CA LEU A 55 17.83 -0.16 10.55
C LEU A 55 17.50 -1.54 11.11
N ASP A 56 17.37 -1.65 12.44
CA ASP A 56 16.85 -2.84 13.09
C ASP A 56 15.30 -2.84 13.02
N THR A 57 14.74 -3.82 12.33
CA THR A 57 13.28 -4.01 12.22
C THR A 57 12.54 -4.17 13.54
N LYS A 58 13.22 -4.53 14.64
CA LYS A 58 12.60 -4.77 15.95
C LYS A 58 12.64 -3.57 16.88
N ASP A 59 13.67 -2.73 16.77
CA ASP A 59 13.95 -1.66 17.74
C ASP A 59 13.95 -0.25 17.13
N THR A 60 13.62 -0.13 15.84
CA THR A 60 13.53 1.18 15.18
C THR A 60 12.24 1.90 15.55
N THR A 61 12.37 3.13 16.03
CA THR A 61 11.24 4.02 16.25
C THR A 61 10.70 4.60 14.95
N ALA A 62 9.43 5.03 14.96
CA ALA A 62 8.79 5.68 13.81
C ALA A 62 9.57 6.90 13.30
N ARG A 63 10.16 7.68 14.22
CA ARG A 63 10.90 8.90 13.90
C ARG A 63 12.25 8.58 13.27
N GLU A 64 12.96 7.56 13.75
CA GLU A 64 14.21 7.09 13.13
C GLU A 64 13.97 6.57 11.72
N LEU A 65 12.95 5.73 11.54
CA LEU A 65 12.57 5.24 10.22
C LEU A 65 12.27 6.40 9.26
N TYR A 66 11.47 7.36 9.70
CA TYR A 66 11.16 8.55 8.92
C TYR A 66 12.42 9.34 8.53
N GLN A 67 13.32 9.63 9.49
CA GLN A 67 14.54 10.38 9.22
C GLN A 67 15.52 9.62 8.30
N ALA A 68 15.59 8.29 8.42
CA ALA A 68 16.37 7.45 7.52
C ALA A 68 15.84 7.51 6.08
N LEU A 69 14.51 7.48 5.90
CA LEU A 69 13.88 7.66 4.59
C LEU A 69 14.22 9.03 4.00
N LEU A 70 14.10 10.13 4.76
CA LEU A 70 14.48 11.46 4.27
C LEU A 70 15.97 11.55 3.93
N SER A 71 16.82 10.91 4.73
CA SER A 71 18.27 10.87 4.50
C SER A 71 18.62 10.13 3.20
N SER A 72 17.87 9.09 2.82
CA SER A 72 18.05 8.39 1.54
C SER A 72 17.80 9.29 0.32
N VAL A 73 16.93 10.30 0.44
CA VAL A 73 16.71 11.30 -0.62
C VAL A 73 17.95 12.17 -0.77
N ARG A 74 18.48 12.68 0.36
CA ARG A 74 19.69 13.52 0.37
C ARG A 74 20.92 12.79 -0.18
N GLN A 75 20.97 11.48 0.02
CA GLN A 75 22.03 10.62 -0.50
C GLN A 75 21.82 10.20 -1.96
N GLY A 76 20.66 10.50 -2.56
CA GLY A 76 20.33 10.07 -3.93
C GLY A 76 20.08 8.57 -4.07
N THR A 77 19.80 7.86 -2.98
CA THR A 77 19.63 6.39 -2.97
C THR A 77 18.17 5.96 -2.84
N CYS A 78 17.25 6.89 -2.60
CA CYS A 78 15.83 6.60 -2.34
C CYS A 78 15.15 5.74 -3.43
N GLU A 79 15.42 5.98 -4.72
CA GLU A 79 14.80 5.23 -5.83
C GLU A 79 15.12 3.74 -5.79
N SER A 80 16.39 3.38 -5.57
CA SER A 80 16.82 1.97 -5.53
C SER A 80 16.39 1.26 -4.25
N ILE A 81 16.27 2.02 -3.15
CA ILE A 81 15.83 1.50 -1.86
C ILE A 81 14.32 1.19 -1.90
N LEU A 82 13.52 2.15 -2.40
CA LEU A 82 12.05 2.14 -2.39
C LEU A 82 11.41 1.48 -3.61
N LEU A 83 12.21 0.79 -4.43
CA LEU A 83 11.68 0.02 -5.54
C LEU A 83 10.62 -0.99 -5.06
N ASP A 84 9.46 -0.97 -5.72
CA ASP A 84 8.29 -1.79 -5.43
C ASP A 84 7.70 -1.63 -4.02
N SER A 85 7.95 -0.51 -3.32
CA SER A 85 7.36 -0.22 -2.01
C SER A 85 6.26 0.85 -2.04
N ASP A 86 5.72 1.18 -3.21
CA ASP A 86 4.76 2.28 -3.38
C ASP A 86 3.50 2.17 -2.53
N TYR A 87 3.02 0.95 -2.28
CA TYR A 87 1.83 0.67 -1.46
C TYR A 87 2.16 0.35 0.00
N VAL A 88 3.44 0.39 0.38
CA VAL A 88 3.90 -0.01 1.71
C VAL A 88 3.72 1.17 2.67
N LEU A 89 2.90 0.93 3.68
CA LEU A 89 2.65 1.84 4.79
C LEU A 89 2.83 1.06 6.09
N LEU A 90 3.63 1.59 7.02
CA LEU A 90 3.87 0.95 8.30
C LEU A 90 3.29 1.79 9.45
N PRO A 91 2.32 1.26 10.22
CA PRO A 91 1.88 1.91 11.44
C PRO A 91 2.90 1.63 12.55
N VAL A 92 3.58 2.66 13.03
CA VAL A 92 4.55 2.59 14.14
C VAL A 92 4.14 3.61 15.19
N ASN A 93 3.85 3.14 16.41
CA ASN A 93 3.44 3.98 17.56
C ASN A 93 2.30 4.97 17.24
N GLY A 94 1.27 4.52 16.50
CA GLY A 94 0.10 5.34 16.15
C GLY A 94 0.33 6.35 15.02
N LYS A 95 1.47 6.29 14.33
CA LYS A 95 1.77 7.08 13.13
C LYS A 95 2.04 6.18 11.95
N VAL A 96 1.58 6.61 10.78
CA VAL A 96 1.74 5.87 9.52
C VAL A 96 2.95 6.43 8.80
N ILE A 97 3.91 5.56 8.49
CA ILE A 97 5.10 5.91 7.71
C ILE A 97 4.94 5.37 6.30
N SER A 98 5.04 6.27 5.31
CA SER A 98 4.96 5.90 3.91
C SER A 98 6.32 5.56 3.33
N PHE A 99 6.37 4.44 2.61
CA PHE A 99 7.54 3.99 1.83
C PHE A 99 7.35 4.29 0.34
N ASN A 100 6.32 5.08 0.00
CA ASN A 100 6.09 5.56 -1.35
C ASN A 100 7.15 6.61 -1.72
N LEU A 101 7.77 6.44 -2.89
CA LEU A 101 8.86 7.30 -3.34
C LEU A 101 8.44 8.78 -3.40
N ILE A 102 7.24 9.06 -3.90
CA ILE A 102 6.73 10.43 -4.06
C ILE A 102 6.49 11.06 -2.68
N ASP A 103 5.88 10.33 -1.75
CA ASP A 103 5.70 10.82 -0.37
C ASP A 103 7.05 11.13 0.28
N VAL A 104 8.02 10.23 0.18
CA VAL A 104 9.35 10.39 0.78
C VAL A 104 10.09 11.60 0.18
N ILE A 105 10.06 11.77 -1.14
CA ILE A 105 10.66 12.93 -1.81
C ILE A 105 9.96 14.23 -1.39
N ASN A 106 8.63 14.27 -1.40
CA ASN A 106 7.86 15.46 -1.03
C ASN A 106 8.11 15.86 0.42
N ASN A 107 8.17 14.89 1.32
CA ASN A 107 8.47 15.10 2.74
C ASN A 107 9.88 15.67 2.93
N ALA A 108 10.88 15.14 2.20
CA ALA A 108 12.26 15.59 2.28
C ALA A 108 12.44 17.00 1.69
N HIS A 109 11.87 17.24 0.50
CA HIS A 109 11.99 18.50 -0.23
C HIS A 109 11.37 19.68 0.52
N HIS A 110 10.21 19.46 1.16
CA HIS A 110 9.53 20.49 1.95
C HIS A 110 9.95 20.52 3.42
N GLU A 111 10.97 19.74 3.80
CA GLU A 111 11.50 19.64 5.16
C GLU A 111 10.41 19.44 6.22
N LEU A 112 9.42 18.61 5.90
CA LEU A 112 8.28 18.38 6.80
C LEU A 112 8.78 17.70 8.08
N SER A 113 8.22 18.12 9.21
CA SER A 113 8.46 17.41 10.46
C SER A 113 7.74 16.05 10.44
N PHE A 114 8.18 15.13 11.28
CA PHE A 114 7.56 13.82 11.44
C PHE A 114 6.04 13.88 11.67
N GLU A 115 5.58 14.92 12.36
CA GLU A 115 4.19 15.16 12.72
C GLU A 115 3.37 15.71 11.56
N LYS A 116 4.03 16.34 10.57
CA LYS A 116 3.42 16.96 9.39
C LYS A 116 3.66 16.15 8.11
N GLN A 117 4.21 14.93 8.22
CA GLN A 117 4.51 14.09 7.08
C GLN A 117 3.25 13.80 6.24
N ILE A 118 3.45 13.68 4.94
CA ILE A 118 2.44 13.30 3.96
C ILE A 118 2.61 11.82 3.63
N ALA A 119 1.49 11.10 3.57
CA ALA A 119 1.41 9.68 3.21
C ALA A 119 0.33 9.40 2.15
N SER A 120 -0.18 10.44 1.49
CA SER A 120 -1.37 10.35 0.64
C SER A 120 -1.11 9.55 -0.64
N HIS A 121 0.10 9.60 -1.20
CA HIS A 121 0.44 8.79 -2.37
C HIS A 121 0.53 7.31 -2.01
N GLY A 122 1.15 6.96 -0.90
CA GLY A 122 1.21 5.60 -0.38
C GLY A 122 -0.17 5.04 -0.04
N GLN A 123 -1.04 5.85 0.57
CA GLN A 123 -2.44 5.50 0.81
C GLN A 123 -3.18 5.22 -0.49
N ARG A 124 -3.01 6.06 -1.52
CA ARG A 124 -3.60 5.83 -2.84
C ARG A 124 -3.09 4.54 -3.47
N SER A 125 -1.78 4.31 -3.46
CA SER A 125 -1.18 3.08 -3.97
C SER A 125 -1.66 1.83 -3.22
N LEU A 126 -1.87 1.91 -1.91
CA LEU A 126 -2.44 0.81 -1.13
C LEU A 126 -3.89 0.52 -1.49
N ARG A 127 -4.73 1.54 -1.67
CA ARG A 127 -6.10 1.33 -2.16
C ARG A 127 -6.10 0.59 -3.50
N GLY A 128 -5.26 1.04 -4.44
CA GLY A 128 -5.09 0.39 -5.74
C GLY A 128 -4.58 -1.05 -5.63
N GLU A 129 -3.65 -1.32 -4.71
CA GLU A 129 -3.14 -2.68 -4.48
C GLU A 129 -4.23 -3.62 -3.95
N ILE A 130 -5.03 -3.17 -2.98
CA ILE A 130 -6.14 -3.95 -2.43
C ILE A 130 -7.14 -4.28 -3.53
N VAL A 131 -7.62 -3.25 -4.24
CA VAL A 131 -8.61 -3.41 -5.31
C VAL A 131 -8.08 -4.30 -6.42
N GLY A 132 -6.84 -4.08 -6.87
CA GLY A 132 -6.21 -4.86 -7.92
C GLY A 132 -6.08 -6.35 -7.57
N ARG A 133 -5.73 -6.69 -6.32
CA ARG A 133 -5.64 -8.09 -5.89
C ARG A 133 -6.99 -8.79 -5.82
N TYR A 134 -8.03 -8.10 -5.37
CA TYR A 134 -9.37 -8.66 -5.41
C TYR A 134 -9.84 -8.82 -6.85
N LEU A 135 -9.70 -7.81 -7.72
CA LEU A 135 -10.12 -7.91 -9.13
C LEU A 135 -9.38 -9.00 -9.92
N SER A 136 -8.13 -9.30 -9.56
CA SER A 136 -7.35 -10.37 -10.19
C SER A 136 -7.65 -11.76 -9.63
N HIS A 137 -8.52 -11.87 -8.61
CA HIS A 137 -8.79 -13.14 -7.96
C HIS A 137 -9.82 -13.95 -8.77
N GLY A 138 -9.50 -15.19 -9.15
CA GLY A 138 -10.35 -15.99 -10.05
C GLY A 138 -11.75 -16.37 -9.53
N ARG A 139 -12.11 -15.97 -8.30
CA ARG A 139 -13.44 -16.21 -7.70
C ARG A 139 -14.31 -14.96 -7.60
N THR A 140 -13.74 -13.78 -7.83
CA THR A 140 -14.46 -12.52 -7.66
C THR A 140 -15.02 -12.04 -8.99
N ASP A 141 -16.20 -11.43 -8.94
CA ASP A 141 -16.75 -10.68 -10.08
C ASP A 141 -16.25 -9.22 -10.06
N ASN A 142 -15.90 -8.70 -11.24
CA ASN A 142 -15.30 -7.37 -11.37
C ASN A 142 -16.27 -6.25 -11.00
N ALA A 143 -17.53 -6.34 -11.41
CA ALA A 143 -18.53 -5.30 -11.15
C ALA A 143 -18.84 -5.24 -9.64
N THR A 144 -19.10 -6.40 -9.05
CA THR A 144 -19.36 -6.57 -7.62
C THR A 144 -18.18 -6.09 -6.77
N THR A 145 -16.94 -6.43 -7.16
CA THR A 145 -15.73 -6.00 -6.46
C THR A 145 -15.57 -4.49 -6.48
N LYS A 146 -15.80 -3.84 -7.63
CA LYS A 146 -15.75 -2.39 -7.74
C LYS A 146 -16.83 -1.71 -6.91
N GLU A 147 -18.06 -2.23 -6.91
CA GLU A 147 -19.16 -1.69 -6.11
C GLU A 147 -18.83 -1.72 -4.61
N ILE A 148 -18.37 -2.87 -4.11
CA ILE A 148 -17.95 -3.01 -2.71
C ILE A 148 -16.79 -2.06 -2.42
N ALA A 149 -15.76 -2.03 -3.27
CA ALA A 149 -14.59 -1.17 -3.10
C ALA A 149 -14.94 0.33 -3.06
N SER A 150 -15.85 0.79 -3.93
CA SER A 150 -16.36 2.16 -3.91
C SER A 150 -17.13 2.46 -2.62
N SER A 151 -17.98 1.52 -2.16
CA SER A 151 -18.80 1.72 -0.96
C SER A 151 -17.99 1.92 0.33
N MET A 152 -16.76 1.40 0.37
CA MET A 152 -15.83 1.57 1.49
C MET A 152 -14.70 2.57 1.24
N GLY A 153 -14.76 3.32 0.13
CA GLY A 153 -13.80 4.39 -0.15
C GLY A 153 -12.42 3.93 -0.62
N LEU A 154 -12.29 2.71 -1.14
CA LEU A 154 -11.07 2.29 -1.84
C LEU A 154 -11.00 2.88 -3.25
N ILE A 155 -12.15 3.04 -3.91
CA ILE A 155 -12.26 3.74 -5.20
C ILE A 155 -12.95 5.07 -4.91
N THR A 156 -12.35 6.18 -5.37
CA THR A 156 -12.90 7.53 -5.13
C THR A 156 -12.99 8.31 -6.43
N ASP A 157 -14.06 9.10 -6.59
CA ASP A 157 -14.30 9.93 -7.79
C ASP A 157 -13.16 10.92 -8.09
N ARG A 158 -12.41 11.33 -7.06
CA ARG A 158 -11.25 12.22 -7.19
C ARG A 158 -10.07 11.57 -7.91
N HIS A 159 -10.03 10.24 -8.00
CA HIS A 159 -8.85 9.47 -8.41
C HIS A 159 -9.13 8.31 -9.37
N THR A 160 -10.35 8.21 -9.90
CA THR A 160 -10.82 7.15 -10.82
C THR A 160 -9.82 6.81 -11.91
N TRP A 161 -9.27 7.82 -12.61
CA TRP A 161 -8.32 7.57 -13.71
C TRP A 161 -7.06 6.82 -13.27
N PHE A 162 -6.55 7.08 -12.06
CA PHE A 162 -5.36 6.40 -11.54
C PHE A 162 -5.71 5.08 -10.90
N ASP A 163 -6.85 4.97 -10.22
CA ASP A 163 -7.27 3.72 -9.61
C ASP A 163 -7.54 2.67 -10.71
N GLU A 164 -8.13 3.10 -11.83
CA GLU A 164 -8.30 2.30 -13.05
C GLU A 164 -6.97 2.02 -13.75
N TRP A 165 -6.12 3.03 -13.93
CA TRP A 165 -4.81 2.86 -14.58
C TRP A 165 -3.88 1.95 -13.77
N TYR A 166 -3.77 2.12 -12.45
CA TYR A 166 -2.92 1.33 -11.56
C TYR A 166 -3.39 -0.12 -11.51
N THR A 167 -4.71 -0.32 -11.43
CA THR A 167 -5.34 -1.64 -11.53
C THR A 167 -5.00 -2.30 -12.87
N LYS A 168 -5.22 -1.59 -13.98
CA LYS A 168 -4.94 -2.08 -15.32
C LYS A 168 -3.45 -2.41 -15.51
N TYR A 169 -2.57 -1.49 -15.14
CA TYR A 169 -1.11 -1.64 -15.25
C TYR A 169 -0.59 -2.84 -14.45
N LYS A 170 -1.11 -3.08 -13.23
CA LYS A 170 -0.68 -4.25 -12.43
C LYS A 170 -1.24 -5.57 -12.92
N ILE A 171 -2.48 -5.58 -13.44
CA ILE A 171 -3.04 -6.76 -14.10
C ILE A 171 -2.18 -7.11 -15.32
N GLU A 172 -1.86 -6.11 -16.15
CA GLU A 172 -1.03 -6.27 -17.34
C GLU A 172 0.40 -6.72 -16.99
N ARG A 173 1.05 -6.14 -15.96
CA ARG A 173 2.38 -6.60 -15.51
C ARG A 173 2.38 -8.02 -14.96
N LYS A 174 1.38 -8.43 -14.16
CA LYS A 174 1.29 -9.80 -13.65
C LYS A 174 1.10 -10.81 -14.77
N GLN A 175 0.36 -10.45 -15.82
CA GLN A 175 0.23 -11.31 -17.01
C GLN A 175 1.59 -11.47 -17.71
N ILE A 176 2.33 -10.38 -17.89
CA ILE A 176 3.66 -10.39 -18.50
C ILE A 176 4.67 -11.21 -17.67
N ASP A 177 4.68 -11.06 -16.34
CA ASP A 177 5.58 -11.78 -15.44
C ASP A 177 5.27 -13.31 -15.43
N ASN A 178 4.00 -13.70 -15.47
CA ASN A 178 3.59 -15.12 -15.61
C ASN A 178 3.98 -15.70 -16.98
N ASP A 179 3.76 -14.95 -18.07
CA ASP A 179 4.10 -15.39 -19.42
C ASP A 179 5.63 -15.54 -19.61
N THR A 180 6.44 -14.81 -18.83
CA THR A 180 7.91 -14.95 -18.85
C THR A 180 8.45 -16.06 -17.96
N GLU A 181 7.71 -16.50 -16.95
CA GLU A 181 8.04 -17.72 -16.17
C GLU A 181 7.69 -19.01 -16.93
N GLU A 182 6.62 -19.04 -17.73
CA GLU A 182 6.26 -20.22 -18.55
C GLU A 182 7.21 -20.46 -19.74
N LEU A 183 8.05 -19.49 -20.10
CA LEU A 183 9.04 -19.57 -21.18
C LEU A 183 10.45 -19.99 -20.71
N ARG A 184 10.64 -20.30 -19.41
CA ARG A 184 11.91 -20.78 -18.82
C ARG A 184 11.82 -22.24 -18.41
#